data_AF-A0A6J4I4P3-F1
#
_entry.id   AF-A0A6J4I4P3-F1
#
_cell.length_a   1.000
_cell.length_b   1.000
_cell.length_c   1.000
_cell.angle_alpha   90.00
_cell.angle_beta   90.00
_cell.angle_gamma   90.00
#
_symmetry.space_group_name_H-M   'P 1'
#
loop_
_entity.id
_entity.type
_entity.pdbx_description
1 polymer ?
#
loop_
_entity_poly.entity_id
_entity_poly.type
_entity_poly.pdbx_seq_one_letter_code
_entity_poly.pdbx_strand_id
1 'polypeptide(L)'
;MRSVTNRHVVVSDNEYELPYSKGLMASTIMATGLAPARAFHVAEVIEERLEESGASAVTREQLNALALEVLHREVGDRYAESFAKWQMVQRLDIPLVILLGGATGVGKSTIATMLASRLGITRVIPTDAVREVMRSMFTAELFPTLHTSSFDAARLVRNPLPRNADPVVIGFREQTSAVSVGIDALIQRAIDEGTDLILEGAHLVPGFLDYDRFKGKAVVVPLVVIVDDADVHRSHFLQRAREARNRPAERYIELFDNIRKMQKYVRSLAMQHGVPIVPSYNLDATLSLIIDLVVGQAFEAVPGEDGR
;
A
#
# COMPACT_ATOMS: atom_id res chain seq x y z
N MET A 1 15.34 -47.73 -16.86
CA MET A 1 14.32 -46.67 -16.92
C MET A 1 13.93 -46.35 -15.48
N ARG A 2 14.61 -45.39 -14.84
CA ARG A 2 14.27 -44.97 -13.47
C ARG A 2 12.98 -44.16 -13.57
N SER A 3 11.92 -44.68 -12.96
CA SER A 3 10.68 -43.93 -12.73
C SER A 3 11.02 -42.71 -11.88
N VAL A 4 10.98 -41.52 -12.47
CA VAL A 4 11.01 -40.26 -11.73
C VAL A 4 9.64 -40.15 -11.07
N THR A 5 9.53 -40.73 -9.87
CA THR A 5 8.41 -40.45 -8.98
C THR A 5 8.67 -39.03 -8.47
N ASN A 6 7.96 -38.05 -9.05
CA ASN A 6 8.01 -36.67 -8.58
C ASN A 6 7.38 -36.64 -7.18
N ARG A 7 8.23 -36.78 -6.17
CA ARG A 7 7.81 -36.96 -4.78
C ARG A 7 7.56 -35.58 -4.19
N HIS A 8 6.39 -35.02 -4.48
CA HIS A 8 6.00 -33.72 -3.97
C HIS A 8 5.75 -33.79 -2.47
N VAL A 9 6.41 -32.93 -1.70
CA VAL A 9 6.14 -32.77 -0.26
C VAL A 9 4.78 -32.10 -0.11
N VAL A 10 3.89 -32.76 0.63
CA VAL A 10 2.55 -32.25 0.91
C VAL A 10 2.58 -31.42 2.19
N VAL A 11 2.01 -30.23 2.15
CA VAL A 11 1.73 -29.42 3.34
C VAL A 11 0.35 -29.80 3.83
N SER A 12 0.28 -30.43 4.99
CA SER A 12 -0.98 -30.80 5.64
C SER A 12 -1.39 -29.73 6.65
N ASP A 13 -2.66 -29.33 6.55
CA ASP A 13 -3.40 -28.66 7.61
C ASP A 13 -4.55 -29.58 8.05
N ASN A 14 -5.16 -29.34 9.20
CA ASN A 14 -6.21 -30.23 9.76
C ASN A 14 -7.44 -30.43 8.83
N GLU A 15 -7.59 -29.61 7.77
CA GLU A 15 -8.70 -29.68 6.82
C GLU A 15 -8.27 -29.97 5.36
N TYR A 16 -7.01 -29.75 4.96
CA TYR A 16 -6.58 -29.85 3.55
C TYR A 16 -5.12 -30.32 3.40
N GLU A 17 -4.86 -31.05 2.32
CA GLU A 17 -3.51 -31.47 1.89
C GLU A 17 -3.19 -30.84 0.53
N LEU A 18 -2.20 -29.94 0.50
CA LEU A 18 -1.77 -29.27 -0.73
C LEU A 18 -0.27 -29.45 -0.95
N PRO A 19 0.20 -29.63 -2.20
CA PRO A 19 1.63 -29.70 -2.47
C PRO A 19 2.31 -28.37 -2.11
N TYR A 20 3.55 -28.44 -1.63
CA TYR A 20 4.37 -27.25 -1.46
C TYR A 20 4.45 -26.46 -2.77
N SER A 21 4.27 -25.15 -2.69
CA SER A 21 4.36 -24.25 -3.83
C SER A 21 5.44 -23.20 -3.59
N LYS A 22 6.53 -23.32 -4.35
CA LYS A 22 7.58 -22.29 -4.40
C LYS A 22 7.03 -20.90 -4.68
N GLY A 23 6.04 -20.79 -5.56
CA GLY A 23 5.42 -19.51 -5.91
C GLY A 23 4.69 -18.87 -4.72
N LEU A 24 3.92 -19.67 -3.96
CA LEU A 24 3.22 -19.18 -2.76
C LEU A 24 4.21 -18.84 -1.64
N MET A 25 5.23 -19.67 -1.42
CA MET A 25 6.27 -19.39 -0.42
C MET A 25 7.07 -18.12 -0.79
N ALA A 26 7.51 -18.00 -2.05
CA ALA A 26 8.19 -16.80 -2.51
C ALA A 26 7.30 -15.56 -2.37
N SER A 27 6.00 -15.65 -2.68
CA SER A 27 5.06 -14.55 -2.46
C SER A 27 4.97 -14.15 -0.98
N THR A 28 4.93 -15.13 -0.08
CA THR A 28 4.89 -14.90 1.37
C THR A 28 6.19 -14.25 1.87
N ILE A 29 7.33 -14.66 1.33
CA ILE A 29 8.63 -14.06 1.65
C ILE A 29 8.76 -12.65 1.05
N MET A 30 8.20 -12.37 -0.12
CA MET A 30 8.19 -11.01 -0.68
C MET A 30 7.42 -10.02 0.21
N ALA A 31 6.44 -10.50 0.98
CA ALA A 31 5.73 -9.71 1.98
C ALA A 31 6.60 -9.32 3.20
N THR A 32 7.86 -9.76 3.26
CA THR A 32 8.87 -9.25 4.23
C THR A 32 9.69 -8.09 3.66
N GLY A 33 9.36 -7.61 2.45
CA GLY A 33 10.12 -6.60 1.74
C GLY A 33 11.34 -7.13 0.99
N LEU A 34 11.54 -8.44 0.93
CA LEU A 34 12.64 -9.05 0.17
C LEU A 34 12.39 -8.95 -1.34
N ALA A 35 13.46 -8.67 -2.10
CA ALA A 35 13.36 -8.54 -3.56
C ALA A 35 12.99 -9.89 -4.22
N PRO A 36 12.27 -9.88 -5.37
CA PRO A 36 11.70 -11.10 -5.96
C PRO A 36 12.72 -12.22 -6.20
N ALA A 37 13.87 -11.91 -6.81
CA ALA A 37 14.90 -12.90 -7.11
C ALA A 37 15.42 -13.60 -5.84
N ARG A 38 15.61 -12.87 -4.74
CA ARG A 38 16.05 -13.44 -3.47
C ARG A 38 14.94 -14.24 -2.79
N ALA A 39 13.68 -13.80 -2.89
CA ALA A 39 12.55 -14.53 -2.32
C ALA A 39 12.34 -15.88 -3.01
N PHE A 40 12.46 -15.94 -4.34
CA PHE A 40 12.43 -17.20 -5.08
C PHE A 40 13.60 -18.11 -4.71
N HIS A 41 14.81 -17.57 -4.59
CA HIS A 41 15.97 -18.34 -4.16
C HIS A 41 15.76 -18.97 -2.77
N VAL A 42 15.26 -18.20 -1.80
CA VAL A 42 14.93 -18.74 -0.46
C VAL A 42 13.85 -19.84 -0.54
N ALA A 43 12.83 -19.65 -1.37
CA ALA A 43 11.77 -20.64 -1.56
C ALA A 43 12.28 -21.94 -2.22
N GLU A 44 13.30 -21.85 -3.09
CA GLU A 44 14.01 -23.01 -3.66
C GLU A 44 14.82 -23.74 -2.58
N VAL A 45 15.58 -23.01 -1.76
CA VAL A 45 16.34 -23.62 -0.65
C VAL A 45 15.41 -24.33 0.35
N ILE A 46 14.23 -23.76 0.63
CA ILE A 46 13.21 -24.43 1.46
C ILE A 46 12.73 -25.72 0.81
N GLU A 47 12.48 -25.72 -0.51
CA GLU A 47 12.06 -26.92 -1.24
C GLU A 47 13.12 -28.02 -1.18
N GLU A 48 14.38 -27.69 -1.46
CA GLU A 48 15.50 -28.62 -1.39
C GLU A 48 15.62 -29.25 0.00
N ARG A 49 15.50 -28.45 1.06
CA ARG A 49 15.52 -28.95 2.44
C ARG A 49 14.35 -29.88 2.77
N LEU A 50 13.15 -29.59 2.24
CA LEU A 50 11.99 -30.46 2.40
C LEU A 50 12.21 -31.79 1.71
N GLU A 51 12.77 -31.80 0.49
CA GLU A 51 13.10 -33.02 -0.24
C GLU A 51 14.18 -33.86 0.46
N GLU A 52 15.24 -33.20 0.98
CA GLU A 52 16.32 -33.84 1.73
C GLU A 52 15.85 -34.46 3.06
N SER A 53 14.83 -33.88 3.70
CA SER A 53 14.25 -34.42 4.93
C SER A 53 13.61 -35.81 4.74
N GLY A 54 13.28 -36.17 3.49
CA GLY A 54 12.62 -37.43 3.14
C GLY A 54 11.15 -37.54 3.62
N ALA A 55 10.60 -36.48 4.21
CA ALA A 55 9.22 -36.43 4.67
C ALA A 55 8.25 -36.37 3.48
N SER A 56 7.22 -37.21 3.48
CA SER A 56 6.16 -37.15 2.46
C SER A 56 5.12 -36.05 2.75
N ALA A 57 5.01 -35.64 4.01
CA ALA A 57 4.12 -34.57 4.45
C ALA A 57 4.75 -33.78 5.59
N VAL A 58 4.47 -32.47 5.65
CA VAL A 58 4.87 -31.56 6.72
C VAL A 58 3.68 -30.70 7.15
N THR A 59 3.59 -30.36 8.43
CA THR A 59 2.56 -29.42 8.90
C THR A 59 2.91 -27.98 8.55
N ARG A 60 1.93 -27.07 8.64
CA ARG A 60 2.15 -25.64 8.42
C ARG A 60 3.14 -25.04 9.43
N GLU A 61 3.10 -25.48 10.69
CA GLU A 61 4.05 -25.07 11.72
C GLU A 61 5.48 -25.53 11.39
N GLN A 62 5.64 -26.77 10.92
CA GLN A 62 6.94 -27.31 10.53
C GLN A 62 7.51 -26.55 9.32
N LEU A 63 6.67 -26.26 8.32
CA LEU A 63 7.06 -25.47 7.16
C LEU A 63 7.49 -24.05 7.57
N ASN A 64 6.72 -23.40 8.46
CA ASN A 64 7.04 -22.06 8.94
C ASN A 64 8.34 -22.03 9.75
N ALA A 65 8.58 -23.03 10.61
CA ALA A 65 9.83 -23.15 11.36
C ALA A 65 11.04 -23.33 10.43
N LEU A 66 10.91 -24.18 9.40
CA LEU A 66 11.96 -24.35 8.39
C LEU A 66 12.18 -23.06 7.60
N ALA A 67 11.12 -22.38 7.18
CA ALA A 67 11.21 -21.12 6.44
C ALA A 67 11.94 -20.05 7.27
N LEU A 68 11.64 -19.92 8.56
CA LEU A 68 12.35 -19.02 9.47
C LEU A 68 13.84 -19.36 9.56
N GLU A 69 14.18 -20.63 9.74
CA GLU A 69 15.58 -21.07 9.81
C GLU A 69 16.36 -20.72 8.53
N VAL A 70 15.76 -20.98 7.36
CA VAL A 70 16.36 -20.64 6.07
C VAL A 70 16.49 -19.12 5.93
N LEU A 71 15.48 -18.34 6.31
CA LEU A 71 15.53 -16.89 6.26
C LEU A 71 16.67 -16.31 7.13
N HIS A 72 16.81 -16.79 8.37
CA HIS A 72 17.92 -16.40 9.25
C HIS A 72 19.28 -16.64 8.58
N ARG A 73 19.44 -17.80 7.92
CA ARG A 73 20.70 -18.18 7.28
C ARG A 73 21.00 -17.44 5.97
N GLU A 74 20.01 -17.31 5.08
CA GLU A 74 20.21 -16.85 3.70
C GLU A 74 20.08 -15.33 3.55
N VAL A 75 19.26 -14.68 4.38
CA VAL A 75 18.92 -13.25 4.22
C VAL A 75 19.08 -12.42 5.49
N GLY A 76 19.18 -13.07 6.65
CA GLY A 76 19.47 -12.45 7.95
C GLY A 76 18.23 -12.16 8.80
N ASP A 77 18.48 -11.87 10.08
CA ASP A 77 17.47 -11.78 11.14
C ASP A 77 16.33 -10.82 10.85
N ARG A 78 16.63 -9.65 10.25
CA ARG A 78 15.60 -8.65 9.90
C ARG A 78 14.45 -9.25 9.09
N TYR A 79 14.75 -10.05 8.06
CA TYR A 79 13.71 -10.60 7.19
C TYR A 79 13.00 -11.78 7.85
N ALA A 80 13.69 -12.57 8.67
CA ALA A 80 13.09 -13.63 9.45
C ALA A 80 12.10 -13.08 10.49
N GLU A 81 12.47 -12.00 11.20
CA GLU A 81 11.58 -11.30 12.12
C GLU A 81 10.36 -10.71 11.40
N SER A 82 10.56 -10.04 10.26
CA SER A 82 9.45 -9.53 9.44
C SER A 82 8.54 -10.66 8.94
N PHE A 83 9.10 -11.83 8.59
CA PHE A 83 8.32 -13.01 8.22
C PHE A 83 7.46 -13.51 9.37
N ALA A 84 8.03 -13.63 10.58
CA ALA A 84 7.29 -14.05 11.77
C ALA A 84 6.13 -13.08 12.08
N LYS A 85 6.40 -11.77 12.03
CA LYS A 85 5.36 -10.74 12.23
C LYS A 85 4.28 -10.83 11.16
N TRP A 86 4.65 -10.99 9.89
CA TRP A 86 3.69 -11.13 8.80
C TRP A 86 2.81 -12.37 8.95
N GLN A 87 3.38 -13.51 9.38
CA GLN A 87 2.60 -14.71 9.70
C GLN A 87 1.56 -14.47 10.80
N MET A 88 1.88 -13.65 11.80
CA MET A 88 0.92 -13.26 12.85
C MET A 88 -0.16 -12.33 12.33
N VAL A 89 0.20 -11.38 11.47
CA VAL A 89 -0.77 -10.48 10.80
C VAL A 89 -1.76 -11.26 9.93
N GLN A 90 -1.29 -12.28 9.20
CA GLN A 90 -2.16 -13.14 8.39
C GLN A 90 -3.17 -13.98 9.20
N ARG A 91 -3.01 -14.07 10.52
CA ARG A 91 -3.95 -14.74 11.42
C ARG A 91 -5.00 -13.79 12.00
N LEU A 92 -4.94 -12.50 11.69
CA LEU A 92 -5.95 -11.55 12.12
C LEU A 92 -7.26 -11.80 11.35
N ASP A 93 -8.36 -11.91 12.08
CA ASP A 93 -9.72 -12.03 11.51
C ASP A 93 -10.31 -10.67 11.08
N ILE A 94 -9.47 -9.66 10.89
CA ILE A 94 -9.86 -8.31 10.47
C ILE A 94 -9.04 -7.87 9.25
N PRO A 95 -9.65 -7.15 8.29
CA PRO A 95 -8.97 -6.78 7.05
C PRO A 95 -7.87 -5.73 7.25
N LEU A 96 -6.86 -5.79 6.39
CA LEU A 96 -5.80 -4.81 6.26
C LEU A 96 -6.17 -3.74 5.22
N VAL A 97 -6.19 -2.48 5.67
CA VAL A 97 -6.50 -1.31 4.84
C VAL A 97 -5.28 -0.39 4.78
N ILE A 98 -4.65 -0.28 3.62
CA ILE A 98 -3.46 0.55 3.41
C ILE A 98 -3.87 1.83 2.66
N LEU A 99 -3.55 2.99 3.23
CA LEU A 99 -3.85 4.29 2.65
C LEU A 99 -2.56 4.97 2.17
N LEU A 100 -2.33 4.97 0.85
CA LEU A 100 -1.15 5.57 0.21
C LEU A 100 -1.45 7.00 -0.30
N GLY A 101 -1.19 7.99 0.55
CA GLY A 101 -1.34 9.42 0.24
C GLY A 101 -0.11 10.03 -0.44
N GLY A 102 -0.30 11.24 -0.99
CA GLY A 102 0.79 12.05 -1.56
C GLY A 102 0.41 12.77 -2.85
N ALA A 103 1.23 13.75 -3.25
CA ALA A 103 0.95 14.59 -4.41
C ALA A 103 0.95 13.81 -5.74
N THR A 104 0.41 14.39 -6.80
CA THR A 104 0.50 13.77 -8.15
C THR A 104 1.98 13.62 -8.58
N GLY A 105 2.31 12.57 -9.33
CA GLY A 105 3.67 12.34 -9.86
C GLY A 105 4.69 11.74 -8.89
N VAL A 106 4.34 11.45 -7.63
CA VAL A 106 5.29 10.86 -6.65
C VAL A 106 5.42 9.32 -6.71
N GLY A 107 4.84 8.67 -7.73
CA GLY A 107 4.98 7.21 -7.92
C GLY A 107 3.93 6.32 -7.23
N LYS A 108 2.92 6.89 -6.55
CA LYS A 108 1.92 6.13 -5.76
C LYS A 108 1.27 4.95 -6.47
N SER A 109 0.74 5.14 -7.69
CA SER A 109 0.07 4.06 -8.42
C SER A 109 1.01 2.88 -8.72
N THR A 110 2.28 3.16 -9.04
CA THR A 110 3.30 2.11 -9.25
C THR A 110 3.61 1.38 -7.96
N ILE A 111 3.81 2.12 -6.87
CA ILE A 111 4.05 1.57 -5.52
C ILE A 111 2.86 0.72 -5.08
N ALA A 112 1.63 1.21 -5.23
CA ALA A 112 0.41 0.52 -4.83
C ALA A 112 0.24 -0.81 -5.59
N THR A 113 0.44 -0.82 -6.91
CA THR A 113 0.38 -2.04 -7.72
C THR A 113 1.41 -3.08 -7.30
N MET A 114 2.66 -2.66 -7.06
CA MET A 114 3.71 -3.59 -6.63
C MET A 114 3.50 -4.08 -5.20
N LEU A 115 3.05 -3.20 -4.30
CA LEU A 115 2.70 -3.55 -2.93
C LEU A 115 1.56 -4.58 -2.90
N ALA A 116 0.51 -4.36 -3.71
CA ALA A 116 -0.62 -5.26 -3.87
C ALA A 116 -0.16 -6.66 -4.29
N SER A 117 0.71 -6.73 -5.29
CA SER A 117 1.32 -7.99 -5.74
C SER A 117 2.15 -8.69 -4.65
N ARG A 118 2.85 -7.94 -3.79
CA ARG A 118 3.70 -8.51 -2.72
C ARG A 118 2.88 -8.99 -1.52
N LEU A 119 1.81 -8.29 -1.17
CA LEU A 119 0.95 -8.61 -0.02
C LEU A 119 -0.23 -9.52 -0.39
N GLY A 120 -0.42 -9.84 -1.68
CA GLY A 120 -1.56 -10.63 -2.16
C GLY A 120 -2.89 -9.88 -2.15
N ILE A 121 -2.87 -8.54 -2.05
CA ILE A 121 -4.07 -7.71 -2.00
C ILE A 121 -4.56 -7.49 -3.43
N THR A 122 -5.77 -7.93 -3.73
CA THR A 122 -6.33 -7.83 -5.10
C THR A 122 -7.05 -6.51 -5.37
N ARG A 123 -7.47 -5.80 -4.31
CA ARG A 123 -8.28 -4.59 -4.42
C ARG A 123 -7.42 -3.34 -4.22
N VAL A 124 -7.07 -2.69 -5.33
CA VAL A 124 -6.39 -1.39 -5.35
C VAL A 124 -7.31 -0.34 -5.98
N ILE A 125 -7.69 0.69 -5.22
CA ILE A 125 -8.64 1.71 -5.67
C ILE A 125 -7.99 3.10 -5.62
N PRO A 126 -7.88 3.81 -6.76
CA PRO A 126 -7.41 5.19 -6.74
C PRO A 126 -8.53 6.14 -6.28
N THR A 127 -8.21 7.09 -5.40
CA THR A 127 -9.16 8.11 -4.94
C THR A 127 -9.68 9.02 -6.04
N ASP A 128 -8.97 9.13 -7.17
CA ASP A 128 -9.48 9.85 -8.35
C ASP A 128 -10.69 9.14 -8.98
N ALA A 129 -10.82 7.82 -8.84
CA ALA A 129 -12.02 7.10 -9.27
C ALA A 129 -13.24 7.48 -8.41
N VAL A 130 -13.06 7.63 -7.10
CA VAL A 130 -14.11 8.12 -6.19
C VAL A 130 -14.53 9.53 -6.60
N ARG A 131 -13.55 10.40 -6.83
CA ARG A 131 -13.78 11.77 -7.33
C ARG A 131 -14.55 11.77 -8.66
N GLU A 132 -14.19 10.89 -9.60
CA GLU A 132 -14.84 10.78 -10.90
C GLU A 132 -16.32 10.38 -10.79
N VAL A 133 -16.63 9.41 -9.93
CA VAL A 133 -18.02 9.01 -9.65
C VAL A 133 -18.79 10.20 -9.06
N MET A 134 -18.25 10.84 -8.02
CA MET A 134 -18.90 12.00 -7.40
C MET A 134 -19.07 13.16 -8.39
N ARG A 135 -18.10 13.39 -9.28
CA ARG A 135 -18.16 14.41 -10.32
C ARG A 135 -19.34 14.22 -11.26
N SER A 136 -19.72 12.98 -11.57
CA SER A 136 -20.88 12.70 -12.43
C SER A 136 -22.23 12.90 -11.73
N MET A 137 -22.25 12.83 -10.40
CA MET A 137 -23.47 12.99 -9.58
C MET A 137 -23.82 14.46 -9.30
N PHE A 138 -22.84 15.37 -9.33
CA PHE A 138 -23.03 16.78 -9.00
C PHE A 138 -22.64 17.69 -10.16
N THR A 139 -23.44 18.73 -10.42
CA THR A 139 -23.09 19.74 -11.43
C THR A 139 -21.90 20.59 -10.99
N ALA A 140 -21.21 21.19 -11.96
CA ALA A 140 -20.08 22.10 -11.70
C ALA A 140 -20.50 23.36 -10.94
N GLU A 141 -21.78 23.72 -10.94
CA GLU A 141 -22.33 24.84 -10.15
C GLU A 141 -22.49 24.47 -8.67
N LEU A 142 -22.92 23.22 -8.39
CA LEU A 142 -23.14 22.72 -7.04
C LEU A 142 -21.81 22.40 -6.34
N PHE A 143 -20.92 21.68 -7.01
CA PHE A 143 -19.61 21.30 -6.47
C PHE A 143 -18.47 21.53 -7.48
N PRO A 144 -18.07 22.80 -7.72
CA PRO A 144 -17.07 23.14 -8.72
C PRO A 144 -15.74 22.38 -8.56
N THR A 145 -15.26 22.22 -7.33
CA THR A 145 -13.97 21.62 -7.03
C THR A 145 -13.86 20.16 -7.48
N LEU A 146 -14.96 19.39 -7.53
CA LEU A 146 -14.95 18.03 -8.06
C LEU A 146 -14.64 17.98 -9.57
N HIS A 147 -14.90 19.06 -10.31
CA HIS A 147 -14.72 19.12 -11.76
C HIS A 147 -13.30 19.50 -12.19
N THR A 148 -12.41 19.83 -11.24
CA THR A 148 -10.99 20.16 -11.50
C THR A 148 -10.02 19.19 -10.84
N SER A 149 -8.81 19.07 -11.38
CA SER A 149 -7.72 18.32 -10.72
C SER A 149 -7.39 18.91 -9.34
N SER A 150 -6.88 18.09 -8.42
CA SER A 150 -6.53 18.53 -7.06
C SER A 150 -5.59 19.74 -6.99
N PHE A 151 -4.65 19.85 -7.92
CA PHE A 151 -3.70 20.98 -8.04
C PHE A 151 -4.25 22.21 -8.79
N ASP A 152 -5.47 22.12 -9.33
CA ASP A 152 -6.10 23.16 -10.17
C ASP A 152 -7.38 23.73 -9.52
N ALA A 153 -7.76 23.22 -8.34
CA ALA A 153 -8.96 23.63 -7.61
C ALA A 153 -8.93 25.10 -7.14
N ALA A 154 -7.77 25.77 -7.19
CA ALA A 154 -7.57 27.16 -6.78
C ALA A 154 -8.49 28.16 -7.49
N ARG A 155 -8.81 27.90 -8.77
CA ARG A 155 -9.60 28.82 -9.62
C ARG A 155 -11.08 28.87 -9.23
N LEU A 156 -11.52 27.93 -8.41
CA LEU A 156 -12.94 27.70 -8.10
C LEU A 156 -13.30 27.98 -6.64
N VAL A 157 -12.35 28.49 -5.86
CA VAL A 157 -12.59 28.81 -4.46
C VAL A 157 -13.47 30.06 -4.35
N ARG A 158 -14.50 29.98 -3.48
CA ARG A 158 -15.43 31.09 -3.27
C ARG A 158 -14.74 32.25 -2.56
N ASN A 159 -14.93 33.47 -3.07
CA ASN A 159 -14.41 34.70 -2.49
C ASN A 159 -15.45 35.38 -1.57
N PRO A 160 -15.02 36.19 -0.58
CA PRO A 160 -13.64 36.59 -0.28
C PRO A 160 -12.85 35.55 0.55
N LEU A 161 -11.54 35.49 0.33
CA LEU A 161 -10.63 34.66 1.09
C LEU A 161 -10.02 35.39 2.30
N PRO A 162 -9.69 34.69 3.41
CA PRO A 162 -8.93 35.27 4.50
C PRO A 162 -7.58 35.81 4.01
N ARG A 163 -7.12 36.93 4.59
CA ARG A 163 -5.78 37.48 4.33
C ARG A 163 -4.76 36.41 4.75
N ASN A 164 -3.97 35.89 3.80
CA ASN A 164 -2.98 34.79 3.92
C ASN A 164 -3.48 33.37 3.59
N ALA A 165 -4.70 33.20 3.10
CA ALA A 165 -5.15 31.88 2.67
C ALA A 165 -4.68 31.57 1.22
N ASP A 166 -3.99 30.45 1.02
CA ASP A 166 -3.57 30.02 -0.32
C ASP A 166 -4.76 29.32 -1.02
N PRO A 167 -5.28 29.87 -2.14
CA PRO A 167 -6.44 29.31 -2.83
C PRO A 167 -6.20 27.88 -3.33
N VAL A 168 -4.97 27.51 -3.68
CA VAL A 168 -4.62 26.14 -4.09
C VAL A 168 -4.89 25.17 -2.95
N VAL A 169 -4.43 25.53 -1.75
CA VAL A 169 -4.62 24.68 -0.56
C VAL A 169 -6.08 24.61 -0.19
N ILE A 170 -6.82 25.72 -0.22
CA ILE A 170 -8.24 25.74 0.14
C ILE A 170 -9.06 24.87 -0.83
N GLY A 171 -8.91 25.07 -2.14
CA GLY A 171 -9.66 24.28 -3.12
C GLY A 171 -9.32 22.79 -3.02
N PHE A 172 -8.05 22.46 -2.75
CA PHE A 172 -7.63 21.08 -2.50
C PHE A 172 -8.27 20.50 -1.23
N ARG A 173 -8.36 21.27 -0.13
CA ARG A 173 -9.02 20.83 1.11
C ARG A 173 -10.51 20.59 0.91
N GLU A 174 -11.20 21.48 0.20
CA GLU A 174 -12.63 21.32 -0.12
C GLU A 174 -12.88 20.04 -0.93
N GLN A 175 -12.09 19.82 -1.99
CA GLN A 175 -12.17 18.60 -2.78
C GLN A 175 -11.86 17.36 -1.95
N THR A 176 -10.81 17.40 -1.13
CA THR A 176 -10.42 16.29 -0.26
C THR A 176 -11.53 15.95 0.72
N SER A 177 -12.13 16.96 1.37
CA SER A 177 -13.24 16.76 2.31
C SER A 177 -14.44 16.08 1.65
N ALA A 178 -14.77 16.44 0.40
CA ALA A 178 -15.85 15.79 -0.32
C ALA A 178 -15.51 14.33 -0.65
N VAL A 179 -14.32 14.09 -1.20
CA VAL A 179 -13.88 12.74 -1.61
C VAL A 179 -13.69 11.81 -0.42
N SER A 180 -13.29 12.32 0.75
CA SER A 180 -13.14 11.54 1.98
C SER A 180 -14.41 10.78 2.38
N VAL A 181 -15.59 11.30 2.09
CA VAL A 181 -16.86 10.60 2.36
C VAL A 181 -16.94 9.28 1.57
N GLY A 182 -16.54 9.31 0.30
CA GLY A 182 -16.49 8.10 -0.52
C GLY A 182 -15.36 7.15 -0.10
N ILE A 183 -14.24 7.69 0.39
CA ILE A 183 -13.13 6.89 0.93
C ILE A 183 -13.58 6.15 2.20
N ASP A 184 -14.24 6.83 3.14
CA ASP A 184 -14.81 6.25 4.37
C ASP A 184 -15.75 5.08 4.03
N ALA A 185 -16.63 5.27 3.04
CA ALA A 185 -17.54 4.24 2.56
C ALA A 185 -16.83 3.00 1.97
N LEU A 186 -15.71 3.19 1.25
CA LEU A 186 -14.91 2.09 0.72
C LEU A 186 -14.21 1.30 1.83
N ILE A 187 -13.71 1.98 2.86
CA ILE A 187 -13.11 1.32 4.03
C ILE A 187 -14.17 0.53 4.78
N GLN A 188 -15.34 1.13 5.04
CA GLN A 188 -16.44 0.42 5.70
C GLN A 188 -16.89 -0.81 4.92
N ARG A 189 -16.98 -0.71 3.59
CA ARG A 189 -17.30 -1.86 2.73
C ARG A 189 -16.24 -2.95 2.81
N ALA A 190 -14.96 -2.59 2.85
CA ALA A 190 -13.87 -3.56 3.00
C ALA A 190 -13.95 -4.31 4.34
N ILE A 191 -14.34 -3.61 5.41
CA ILE A 191 -14.64 -4.20 6.72
C ILE A 191 -15.83 -5.16 6.62
N ASP A 192 -16.94 -4.71 6.06
CA ASP A 192 -18.17 -5.51 5.97
C ASP A 192 -17.99 -6.78 5.12
N GLU A 193 -17.13 -6.72 4.09
CA GLU A 193 -16.80 -7.84 3.22
C GLU A 193 -15.62 -8.70 3.73
N GLY A 194 -14.91 -8.25 4.77
CA GLY A 194 -13.72 -8.94 5.29
C GLY A 194 -12.56 -8.99 4.27
N THR A 195 -12.42 -7.97 3.42
CA THR A 195 -11.43 -7.95 2.33
C THR A 195 -10.37 -6.89 2.55
N ASP A 196 -9.11 -7.23 2.29
CA ASP A 196 -8.01 -6.27 2.27
C ASP A 196 -8.18 -5.22 1.15
N LEU A 197 -7.71 -4.01 1.40
CA LEU A 197 -7.88 -2.87 0.51
C LEU A 197 -6.65 -1.97 0.50
N ILE A 198 -6.15 -1.63 -0.69
CA ILE A 198 -5.23 -0.51 -0.88
C ILE A 198 -5.98 0.65 -1.52
N LEU A 199 -5.99 1.79 -0.86
CA LEU A 199 -6.43 3.06 -1.44
C LEU A 199 -5.20 3.90 -1.76
N GLU A 200 -5.15 4.49 -2.97
CA GLU A 200 -4.04 5.38 -3.37
C GLU A 200 -4.55 6.72 -3.92
N GLY A 201 -3.86 7.82 -3.63
CA GLY A 201 -4.09 9.06 -4.38
C GLY A 201 -3.91 10.34 -3.58
N ALA A 202 -4.21 11.46 -4.22
CA ALA A 202 -3.98 12.78 -3.65
C ALA A 202 -4.92 13.11 -2.48
N HIS A 203 -6.11 12.51 -2.44
CA HIS A 203 -7.14 12.81 -1.44
C HIS A 203 -6.96 12.05 -0.12
N LEU A 204 -5.96 11.16 -0.02
CA LEU A 204 -5.58 10.52 1.25
C LEU A 204 -4.66 11.48 2.02
N VAL A 205 -5.27 12.46 2.66
CA VAL A 205 -4.59 13.52 3.41
C VAL A 205 -4.79 13.28 4.91
N PRO A 206 -3.71 13.21 5.71
CA PRO A 206 -3.84 13.07 7.16
C PRO A 206 -4.74 14.14 7.79
N GLY A 207 -5.59 13.72 8.73
CA GLY A 207 -6.55 14.60 9.41
C GLY A 207 -7.92 14.75 8.74
N PHE A 208 -8.14 14.19 7.54
CA PHE A 208 -9.43 14.20 6.84
C PHE A 208 -10.26 12.92 7.01
N LEU A 209 -9.69 11.90 7.65
CA LEU A 209 -10.35 10.65 7.98
C LEU A 209 -10.14 10.39 9.48
N ASP A 210 -11.18 9.89 10.13
CA ASP A 210 -11.14 9.49 11.53
C ASP A 210 -10.88 7.98 11.61
N TYR A 211 -9.60 7.62 11.76
CA TYR A 211 -9.17 6.23 11.78
C TYR A 211 -9.66 5.46 13.02
N ASP A 212 -9.94 6.16 14.13
CA ASP A 212 -10.39 5.52 15.38
C ASP A 212 -11.73 4.82 15.21
N ARG A 213 -12.56 5.25 14.25
CA ARG A 213 -13.84 4.60 13.90
C ARG A 213 -13.70 3.17 13.41
N PHE A 214 -12.51 2.80 12.90
CA PHE A 214 -12.22 1.48 12.36
C PHE A 214 -11.40 0.60 13.32
N LYS A 215 -11.00 1.13 14.48
CA LYS A 215 -10.21 0.40 15.46
C LYS A 215 -10.92 -0.88 15.91
N GLY A 216 -10.21 -2.00 15.87
CA GLY A 216 -10.73 -3.33 16.21
C GLY A 216 -11.62 -3.95 15.13
N LYS A 217 -11.87 -3.26 14.01
CA LYS A 217 -12.62 -3.77 12.84
C LYS A 217 -11.74 -3.94 11.62
N ALA A 218 -10.67 -3.16 11.50
CA ALA A 218 -9.64 -3.26 10.48
C ALA A 218 -8.32 -2.76 11.03
N VAL A 219 -7.22 -3.21 10.43
CA VAL A 219 -5.91 -2.59 10.57
C VAL A 219 -5.80 -1.50 9.50
N VAL A 220 -5.83 -0.22 9.91
CA VAL A 220 -5.71 0.91 8.97
C VAL A 220 -4.30 1.49 9.05
N VAL A 221 -3.56 1.40 7.95
CA VAL A 221 -2.16 1.86 7.85
C VAL A 221 -2.06 3.06 6.90
N PRO A 222 -2.07 4.31 7.42
CA PRO A 222 -1.87 5.50 6.62
C PRO A 222 -0.39 5.79 6.37
N LEU A 223 -0.05 6.16 5.13
CA LEU A 223 1.31 6.46 4.68
C LEU A 223 1.28 7.64 3.70
N VAL A 224 2.30 8.49 3.72
CA VAL A 224 2.45 9.58 2.75
C VAL A 224 3.73 9.43 1.94
N VAL A 225 3.59 9.28 0.62
CA VAL A 225 4.73 9.21 -0.31
C VAL A 225 5.12 10.60 -0.79
N ILE A 226 6.41 10.91 -0.77
CA ILE A 226 6.96 12.20 -1.26
C ILE A 226 8.15 11.99 -2.19
N VAL A 227 8.45 13.03 -2.98
CA VAL A 227 9.73 13.19 -3.68
C VAL A 227 10.33 14.53 -3.25
N ASP A 228 11.46 14.56 -2.56
CA ASP A 228 12.00 15.84 -2.07
C ASP A 228 12.59 16.67 -3.22
N ASP A 229 13.33 16.02 -4.13
CA ASP A 229 13.95 16.68 -5.27
C ASP A 229 12.89 17.10 -6.32
N ALA A 230 12.87 18.40 -6.65
CA ALA A 230 11.89 18.97 -7.56
C ALA A 230 12.15 18.58 -9.02
N ASP A 231 13.41 18.43 -9.43
CA ASP A 231 13.78 18.07 -10.79
C ASP A 231 13.49 16.60 -11.05
N VAL A 232 13.77 15.73 -10.09
CA VAL A 232 13.35 14.32 -10.12
C VAL A 232 11.83 14.23 -10.20
N HIS A 233 11.10 14.96 -9.35
CA HIS A 233 9.63 14.96 -9.38
C HIS A 233 9.08 15.46 -10.73
N ARG A 234 9.69 16.50 -11.31
CA ARG A 234 9.34 17.00 -12.64
C ARG A 234 9.59 15.95 -13.73
N SER A 235 10.70 15.23 -13.66
CA SER A 235 11.06 14.19 -14.65
C SER A 235 10.04 13.05 -14.73
N HIS A 236 9.37 12.72 -13.62
CA HIS A 236 8.35 11.67 -13.59
C HIS A 236 7.15 11.99 -14.52
N PHE A 237 6.80 13.27 -14.69
CA PHE A 237 5.72 13.66 -15.61
C PHE A 237 6.12 13.47 -17.08
N LEU A 238 7.39 13.73 -17.40
CA LEU A 238 7.93 13.49 -18.74
C LEU A 238 7.94 11.99 -19.08
N GLN A 239 8.32 11.14 -18.11
CA GLN A 239 8.26 9.69 -18.29
C GLN A 239 6.82 9.19 -18.47
N ARG A 240 5.89 9.62 -17.61
CA ARG A 240 4.47 9.23 -17.71
C ARG A 240 3.80 9.64 -19.02
N ALA A 241 4.18 10.79 -19.61
CA ALA A 241 3.66 11.20 -20.92
C ALA A 241 4.17 10.34 -22.07
N ARG A 242 5.34 9.70 -21.94
CA ARG A 242 5.82 8.72 -22.92
C ARG A 242 5.06 7.40 -22.83
N GLU A 243 4.63 7.02 -21.63
CA GLU A 243 3.93 5.76 -21.36
C GLU A 243 2.41 5.85 -21.64
N ALA A 244 1.80 7.03 -21.48
CA ALA A 244 0.35 7.24 -21.65
C ALA A 244 0.01 7.95 -22.97
N ARG A 245 -0.79 7.32 -23.84
CA ARG A 245 -1.12 7.83 -25.19
C ARG A 245 -1.87 9.18 -25.23
N ASN A 246 -2.62 9.54 -24.18
CA ASN A 246 -3.58 10.66 -24.21
C ASN A 246 -3.48 11.65 -23.02
N ARG A 247 -2.35 11.73 -22.31
CA ARG A 247 -2.24 12.59 -21.11
C ARG A 247 -1.19 13.69 -21.31
N PRO A 248 -1.58 14.97 -21.45
CA PRO A 248 -0.63 16.06 -21.71
C PRO A 248 0.24 16.33 -20.48
N ALA A 249 1.54 16.05 -20.57
CA ALA A 249 2.52 16.42 -19.54
C ALA A 249 2.58 17.93 -19.30
N GLU A 250 2.30 18.72 -20.34
CA GLU A 250 2.35 20.18 -20.36
C GLU A 250 1.55 20.80 -19.20
N ARG A 251 0.31 20.34 -18.98
CA ARG A 251 -0.54 20.84 -17.88
C ARG A 251 0.06 20.59 -16.50
N TYR A 252 0.74 19.45 -16.29
CA TYR A 252 1.39 19.15 -15.01
C TYR A 252 2.66 19.99 -14.80
N ILE A 253 3.38 20.26 -15.89
CA ILE A 253 4.58 21.11 -15.90
C ILE A 253 4.20 22.57 -15.62
N GLU A 254 3.13 23.08 -16.22
CA GLU A 254 2.62 24.44 -16.00
C GLU A 254 2.16 24.65 -14.55
N LEU A 255 1.48 23.66 -13.96
CA LEU A 255 0.96 23.73 -12.60
C LEU A 255 1.88 23.07 -11.56
N PHE A 256 3.16 22.88 -11.89
CA PHE A 256 4.10 22.15 -11.03
C PHE A 256 4.28 22.81 -9.66
N ASP A 257 4.30 24.13 -9.59
CA ASP A 257 4.43 24.85 -8.31
C ASP A 257 3.22 24.59 -7.40
N ASN A 258 2.01 24.47 -7.95
CA ASN A 258 0.82 24.09 -7.19
C ASN A 258 0.96 22.66 -6.67
N ILE A 259 1.49 21.74 -7.48
CA ILE A 259 1.75 20.36 -7.07
C ILE A 259 2.75 20.32 -5.90
N ARG A 260 3.81 21.11 -5.96
CA ARG A 260 4.82 21.23 -4.89
C ARG A 260 4.23 21.85 -3.62
N LYS A 261 3.39 22.88 -3.75
CA LYS A 261 2.65 23.46 -2.61
C LYS A 261 1.76 22.43 -1.93
N MET A 262 1.00 21.65 -2.69
CA MET A 262 0.19 20.58 -2.12
C MET A 262 1.04 19.51 -1.43
N GLN A 263 2.18 19.11 -2.01
CA GLN A 263 3.07 18.16 -1.35
C GLN A 263 3.55 18.69 0.00
N LYS A 264 3.96 19.98 0.07
CA LYS A 264 4.36 20.62 1.34
C LYS A 264 3.22 20.61 2.36
N TYR A 265 2.00 20.93 1.92
CA TYR A 265 0.81 20.89 2.76
C TYR A 265 0.53 19.48 3.32
N VAL A 266 0.49 18.46 2.47
CA VAL A 266 0.26 17.06 2.88
C VAL A 266 1.37 16.57 3.81
N ARG A 267 2.63 16.91 3.51
CA ARG A 267 3.79 16.58 4.37
C ARG A 267 3.65 17.21 5.76
N SER A 268 3.23 18.48 5.83
CA SER A 268 3.00 19.17 7.11
C SER A 268 1.94 18.46 7.95
N LEU A 269 0.84 18.03 7.33
CA LEU A 269 -0.21 17.30 8.03
C LEU A 269 0.24 15.91 8.45
N ALA A 270 1.02 15.21 7.63
CA ALA A 270 1.59 13.92 8.00
C ALA A 270 2.44 14.03 9.27
N MET A 271 3.31 15.04 9.35
CA MET A 271 4.09 15.31 10.55
C MET A 271 3.22 15.63 11.77
N GLN A 272 2.20 16.47 11.60
CA GLN A 272 1.29 16.86 12.68
C GLN A 272 0.49 15.68 13.25
N HIS A 273 0.09 14.73 12.39
CA HIS A 273 -0.72 13.58 12.76
C HIS A 273 0.11 12.31 13.02
N GLY A 274 1.44 12.39 12.99
CA GLY A 274 2.32 11.22 13.20
C GLY A 274 2.22 10.16 12.10
N VAL A 275 1.74 10.53 10.91
CA VAL A 275 1.64 9.60 9.77
C VAL A 275 3.03 9.46 9.11
N PRO A 276 3.54 8.23 8.91
CA PRO A 276 4.85 8.02 8.29
C PRO A 276 4.97 8.64 6.90
N ILE A 277 6.10 9.29 6.67
CA ILE A 277 6.45 9.91 5.39
C ILE A 277 7.53 9.06 4.72
N VAL A 278 7.23 8.57 3.52
CA VAL A 278 8.08 7.65 2.76
C VAL A 278 8.64 8.37 1.53
N PRO A 279 9.97 8.57 1.44
CA PRO A 279 10.57 9.13 0.24
C PRO A 279 10.61 8.10 -0.91
N SER A 280 10.25 8.51 -2.12
CA SER A 280 10.25 7.68 -3.32
C SER A 280 11.45 8.00 -4.22
N TYR A 281 12.61 7.38 -3.94
CA TYR A 281 13.83 7.49 -4.78
C TYR A 281 14.19 6.19 -5.49
N ASN A 282 14.09 5.08 -4.79
CA ASN A 282 14.33 3.73 -5.31
C ASN A 282 13.11 2.89 -4.99
N LEU A 283 12.49 2.31 -6.02
CA LEU A 283 11.20 1.63 -5.89
C LEU A 283 11.28 0.43 -4.94
N ASP A 284 12.33 -0.39 -5.02
CA ASP A 284 12.49 -1.55 -4.16
C ASP A 284 12.70 -1.15 -2.69
N ALA A 285 13.60 -0.19 -2.42
CA ALA A 285 13.82 0.31 -1.07
C ALA A 285 12.56 0.97 -0.48
N THR A 286 11.80 1.70 -1.31
CA THR A 286 10.52 2.32 -0.94
C THR A 286 9.49 1.25 -0.57
N LEU A 287 9.39 0.18 -1.37
CA LEU A 287 8.48 -0.93 -1.11
C LEU A 287 8.87 -1.69 0.17
N SER A 288 10.16 -1.98 0.38
CA SER A 288 10.62 -2.63 1.60
C SER A 288 10.28 -1.79 2.84
N LEU A 289 10.50 -0.47 2.80
CA LEU A 289 10.16 0.43 3.90
C LEU A 289 8.65 0.47 4.17
N ILE A 290 7.82 0.55 3.11
CA ILE A 290 6.36 0.53 3.25
C ILE A 290 5.89 -0.79 3.88
N ILE A 291 6.43 -1.91 3.42
CA ILE A 291 6.08 -3.24 3.95
C ILE A 291 6.46 -3.33 5.42
N ASP A 292 7.66 -2.90 5.82
CA ASP A 292 8.06 -2.92 7.23
C ASP A 292 7.13 -2.06 8.11
N LEU A 293 6.69 -0.89 7.62
CA LEU A 293 5.73 -0.03 8.31
C LEU A 293 4.35 -0.68 8.43
N VAL A 294 3.86 -1.30 7.34
CA VAL A 294 2.58 -2.02 7.31
C VAL A 294 2.61 -3.20 8.29
N VAL A 295 3.66 -4.03 8.23
CA VAL A 295 3.83 -5.19 9.12
C VAL A 295 3.95 -4.74 10.58
N GLY A 296 4.71 -3.67 10.85
CA GLY A 296 4.87 -3.11 12.18
C GLY A 296 3.55 -2.63 12.79
N GLN A 297 2.79 -1.81 12.06
CA GLN A 297 1.49 -1.31 12.53
C GLN A 297 0.43 -2.41 12.64
N ALA A 298 0.43 -3.36 11.70
CA ALA A 298 -0.48 -4.50 11.77
C ALA A 298 -0.16 -5.41 12.95
N PHE A 299 1.12 -5.57 13.30
CA PHE A 299 1.52 -6.31 14.50
C PHE A 299 1.07 -5.62 15.79
N GLU A 300 1.15 -4.29 15.88
CA GLU A 300 0.63 -3.53 17.04
C GLU A 300 -0.90 -3.66 17.20
N ALA A 301 -1.62 -3.97 16.11
CA ALA A 301 -3.05 -4.22 16.14
C ALA A 301 -3.42 -5.65 16.55
N VAL A 302 -2.46 -6.58 16.63
CA VAL A 302 -2.67 -7.92 17.18
C VAL A 302 -2.90 -7.76 18.69
N PRO A 303 -4.06 -8.20 19.23
CA PRO A 303 -4.24 -8.25 20.68
C PRO A 303 -3.12 -9.10 21.26
N GLY A 304 -2.33 -8.55 22.19
CA GLY A 304 -1.35 -9.37 22.91
C GLY A 304 -2.06 -10.56 23.55
N GLU A 305 -1.42 -11.73 23.59
CA GLU A 305 -1.92 -12.94 24.26
C GLU A 305 -2.10 -12.78 25.80
N ASP A 306 -2.23 -11.56 26.31
CA ASP A 306 -2.56 -11.23 27.68
C ASP A 306 -4.09 -11.15 27.82
N GLY A 307 -4.74 -12.30 27.75
CA GLY A 307 -6.19 -12.42 27.88
C GLY A 307 -6.67 -13.86 28.06
N ARG A 308 -6.00 -14.62 28.95
CA ARG A 308 -6.59 -15.79 29.61
C ARG A 308 -7.11 -15.40 30.98
#